data_AF-A0A2K8P6I3-F1
#
_entry.id   AF-A0A2K8P6I3-F1
#
_cell.length_a   1.000
_cell.length_b   1.000
_cell.length_c   1.000
_cell.angle_alpha   90.00
_cell.angle_beta   90.00
_cell.angle_gamma   90.00
#
_symmetry.space_group_name_H-M   'P 1'
#
loop_
_entity.id
_entity.type
_entity.pdbx_description
1 polymer ?
#
loop_
_entity_poly.entity_id
_entity_poly.type
_entity_poly.pdbx_seq_one_letter_code
_entity_poly.pdbx_strand_id
1 'polypeptide(L)'
;MDDDRWDRWPEPWVGTDDDMRTVVSAIPREVRDGFRYDQVPWQRYPHFYGPGEEVPGLLAKLASGDAEAARRALGTLWEGLHHQGSTIAVAALAVPFLLRIAATGSPALRASTLRLVAEIARCQHFGDGSREGLLQVAEDPDDAEGTTLCPVDWTIQAARTAISADLHLLFPFLPDPDPEVRSATAFVLATATGGTPRISSALHSRLAVEDDPAVRVSLILAIAQLAREDRVEQDEQDEQDEDERAAEDGQAPEDEQAPAWARALWSDAAQPPETRVGAALAWLCLVDGPVPDELRTLLTDPRTDRLGELFQQVPWIPPVDYGNGLRRCIHEMLTPDVPWNSA
;
A
#
# COMPACT_ATOMS: atom_id res chain seq x y z
N MET A 1 4.09 17.45 21.33
CA MET A 1 3.53 18.76 21.76
C MET A 1 2.08 18.43 22.02
N ASP A 2 1.67 18.42 23.29
CA ASP A 2 0.28 18.21 23.65
C ASP A 2 -0.51 19.39 23.10
N ASP A 3 -1.18 19.18 21.97
CA ASP A 3 -2.12 20.12 21.40
C ASP A 3 -3.51 19.70 21.89
N ASP A 4 -3.97 20.31 22.99
CA ASP A 4 -5.31 20.15 23.60
C ASP A 4 -6.47 20.33 22.60
N ARG A 5 -6.16 20.76 21.37
CA ARG A 5 -7.08 20.84 20.22
C ARG A 5 -7.77 19.51 19.90
N TRP A 6 -7.14 18.37 20.19
CA TRP A 6 -7.69 17.05 19.87
C TRP A 6 -8.50 16.40 20.99
N ASP A 7 -8.70 17.07 22.13
CA ASP A 7 -9.45 16.52 23.29
C ASP A 7 -10.92 16.16 23.00
N ARG A 8 -11.49 16.65 21.88
CA ARG A 8 -12.86 16.39 21.44
C ARG A 8 -12.93 15.61 20.13
N TRP A 9 -11.85 14.90 19.79
CA TRP A 9 -11.73 14.05 18.61
C TRP A 9 -12.89 13.04 18.46
N PRO A 10 -13.35 12.69 17.24
CA PRO A 10 -13.10 13.33 15.93
C PRO A 10 -14.14 14.38 15.50
N GLU A 11 -15.32 14.39 16.14
CA GLU A 11 -16.55 15.02 15.63
C GLU A 11 -16.44 16.52 15.22
N PRO A 12 -15.72 17.41 15.96
CA PRO A 12 -15.65 18.83 15.63
C PRO A 12 -14.84 19.15 14.36
N TRP A 13 -14.01 18.22 13.89
CA TRP A 13 -13.02 18.47 12.84
C TRP A 13 -13.38 17.82 11.50
N VAL A 14 -14.30 16.84 11.49
CA VAL A 14 -14.77 16.17 10.28
C VAL A 14 -15.36 17.19 9.30
N GLY A 15 -14.96 17.13 8.03
CA GLY A 15 -15.47 18.02 6.99
C GLY A 15 -14.93 19.46 7.03
N THR A 16 -14.01 19.76 7.93
CA THR A 16 -13.35 21.07 8.03
C THR A 16 -12.05 21.10 7.22
N ASP A 17 -11.39 22.26 7.17
CA ASP A 17 -10.07 22.39 6.57
C ASP A 17 -8.96 21.65 7.36
N ASP A 18 -9.26 21.08 8.53
CA ASP A 18 -8.34 20.22 9.27
C ASP A 18 -8.56 18.73 8.94
N ASP A 19 -9.63 18.41 8.21
CA ASP A 19 -9.87 17.09 7.64
C ASP A 19 -9.15 16.94 6.30
N MET A 20 -8.00 16.24 6.30
CA MET A 20 -7.19 16.06 5.11
C MET A 20 -7.94 15.39 3.95
N ARG A 21 -8.94 14.56 4.24
CA ARG A 21 -9.78 13.91 3.22
C ARG A 21 -10.62 14.95 2.49
N THR A 22 -11.16 15.91 3.24
CA THR A 22 -11.89 17.06 2.70
C THR A 22 -10.96 17.95 1.88
N VAL A 23 -9.77 18.23 2.40
CA VAL A 23 -8.81 19.14 1.74
C VAL A 23 -8.30 18.56 0.43
N VAL A 24 -7.89 17.30 0.40
CA VAL A 24 -7.39 16.62 -0.82
C VAL A 24 -8.50 16.45 -1.85
N SER A 25 -9.71 16.06 -1.44
CA SER A 25 -10.85 15.89 -2.36
C SER A 25 -11.33 17.21 -2.96
N ALA A 26 -11.16 18.32 -2.24
CA ALA A 26 -11.51 19.65 -2.73
C ALA A 26 -10.55 20.20 -3.81
N ILE A 27 -9.37 19.60 -4.02
CA ILE A 27 -8.42 20.08 -5.03
C ILE A 27 -9.01 19.88 -6.44
N PRO A 28 -9.31 20.97 -7.18
CA PRO A 28 -9.93 20.87 -8.49
C PRO A 28 -9.07 20.07 -9.47
N ARG A 29 -9.71 19.37 -10.39
CA ARG A 29 -8.99 18.59 -11.40
C ARG A 29 -8.07 19.48 -12.24
N GLU A 30 -8.50 20.67 -12.59
CA GLU A 30 -7.73 21.64 -13.38
C GLU A 30 -6.48 22.13 -12.64
N VAL A 31 -6.53 22.18 -11.30
CA VAL A 31 -5.39 22.52 -10.45
C VAL A 31 -4.35 21.39 -10.49
N ARG A 32 -4.81 20.15 -10.34
CA ARG A 32 -3.95 18.96 -10.38
C ARG A 32 -3.35 18.76 -11.78
N ASP A 33 -4.19 18.71 -12.81
CA ASP A 33 -3.80 18.50 -14.23
C ASP A 33 -2.89 19.64 -14.74
N GLY A 34 -3.06 20.85 -14.22
CA GLY A 34 -2.26 22.02 -14.57
C GLY A 34 -1.02 22.26 -13.70
N PHE A 35 -0.72 21.39 -12.73
CA PHE A 35 0.36 21.56 -11.76
C PHE A 35 0.35 22.94 -11.05
N ARG A 36 -0.84 23.46 -10.72
CA ARG A 36 -1.01 24.77 -10.08
C ARG A 36 -0.81 24.69 -8.57
N TYR A 37 0.43 24.42 -8.16
CA TYR A 37 0.78 24.19 -6.76
C TYR A 37 0.44 25.39 -5.86
N ASP A 38 0.44 26.61 -6.39
CA ASP A 38 0.09 27.85 -5.69
C ASP A 38 -1.38 27.91 -5.21
N GLN A 39 -2.24 27.04 -5.74
CA GLN A 39 -3.66 26.97 -5.35
C GLN A 39 -3.92 25.91 -4.26
N VAL A 40 -2.87 25.26 -3.76
CA VAL A 40 -2.96 24.25 -2.69
C VAL A 40 -2.37 24.84 -1.40
N PRO A 41 -3.03 24.69 -0.24
CA PRO A 41 -2.63 25.34 1.01
C PRO A 41 -1.49 24.59 1.73
N TRP A 42 -0.33 24.41 1.09
CA TRP A 42 0.81 23.65 1.65
C TRP A 42 1.24 24.12 3.04
N GLN A 43 1.31 25.44 3.24
CA GLN A 43 1.72 26.11 4.49
C GLN A 43 0.85 25.75 5.71
N ARG A 44 -0.37 25.25 5.48
CA ARG A 44 -1.29 24.85 6.55
C ARG A 44 -0.88 23.52 7.19
N TYR A 45 -0.05 22.72 6.51
CA TYR A 45 0.33 21.38 6.93
C TYR A 45 1.86 21.25 6.99
N PRO A 46 2.50 21.76 8.07
CA PRO A 46 3.93 21.61 8.27
C PRO A 46 4.31 20.15 8.50
N HIS A 47 5.55 19.82 8.21
CA HIS A 47 6.16 18.51 8.48
C HIS A 47 7.38 18.63 9.40
N PHE A 48 7.94 17.49 9.80
CA PHE A 48 9.05 17.42 10.76
C PHE A 48 10.27 18.30 10.43
N TYR A 49 10.46 18.64 9.15
CA TYR A 49 11.65 19.32 8.65
C TYR A 49 11.36 20.72 8.09
N GLY A 50 10.11 21.15 8.05
CA GLY A 50 9.77 22.40 7.39
C GLY A 50 8.28 22.73 7.35
N PRO A 51 7.94 23.94 6.91
CA PRO A 51 6.56 24.42 6.82
C PRO A 51 5.75 23.79 5.68
N GLY A 52 6.34 22.91 4.85
CA GLY A 52 5.71 22.31 3.67
C GLY A 52 5.79 23.19 2.40
N GLU A 53 6.29 24.42 2.51
CA GLU A 53 6.46 25.38 1.40
C GLU A 53 7.46 24.92 0.33
N GLU A 54 8.38 24.04 0.71
CA GLU A 54 9.38 23.46 -0.19
C GLU A 54 8.80 22.41 -1.13
N VAL A 55 7.69 21.77 -0.75
CA VAL A 55 7.11 20.61 -1.46
C VAL A 55 6.72 20.97 -2.90
N PRO A 56 6.04 22.10 -3.18
CA PRO A 56 5.81 22.56 -4.55
C PRO A 56 7.07 22.65 -5.41
N GLY A 57 8.15 23.21 -4.84
CA GLY A 57 9.42 23.37 -5.56
C GLY A 57 10.09 22.03 -5.87
N LEU A 58 9.94 21.05 -4.98
CA LEU A 58 10.42 19.69 -5.19
C LEU A 58 9.58 18.95 -6.23
N LEU A 59 8.24 19.04 -6.18
CA LEU A 59 7.34 18.46 -7.18
C LEU A 59 7.60 19.04 -8.57
N ALA A 60 7.79 20.36 -8.68
CA ALA A 60 8.14 21.00 -9.95
C ALA A 60 9.48 20.51 -10.51
N LYS A 61 10.49 20.30 -9.66
CA LYS A 61 11.79 19.73 -10.07
C LYS A 61 11.66 18.27 -10.50
N LEU A 62 10.87 17.48 -9.78
CA LEU A 62 10.58 16.09 -10.13
C LEU A 62 9.86 15.98 -11.48
N ALA A 63 8.93 16.90 -11.76
CA ALA A 63 8.22 17.01 -13.03
C ALA A 63 9.10 17.55 -14.18
N SER A 64 10.29 18.08 -13.88
CA SER A 64 11.14 18.73 -14.87
C SER A 64 11.87 17.72 -15.78
N GLY A 65 12.32 18.18 -16.94
CA GLY A 65 13.14 17.38 -17.86
C GLY A 65 14.59 17.19 -17.42
N ASP A 66 15.04 17.81 -16.33
CA ASP A 66 16.38 17.60 -15.78
C ASP A 66 16.38 16.35 -14.89
N ALA A 67 16.84 15.23 -15.46
CA ALA A 67 16.82 13.92 -14.79
C ALA A 67 17.56 13.92 -13.45
N GLU A 68 18.65 14.67 -13.32
CA GLU A 68 19.49 14.68 -12.13
C GLU A 68 18.89 15.60 -11.05
N ALA A 69 18.30 16.73 -11.44
CA ALA A 69 17.48 17.53 -10.53
C ALA A 69 16.23 16.76 -10.06
N ALA A 70 15.56 16.06 -10.96
CA ALA A 70 14.37 15.27 -10.66
C ALA A 70 14.70 14.13 -9.69
N ARG A 71 15.79 13.39 -9.92
CA ARG A 71 16.26 12.31 -9.04
C ARG A 71 16.58 12.82 -7.63
N ARG A 72 17.27 13.96 -7.51
CA ARG A 72 17.52 14.58 -6.20
C ARG A 72 16.24 15.03 -5.52
N ALA A 73 15.32 15.64 -6.26
CA ALA A 73 14.04 16.08 -5.73
C ALA A 73 13.21 14.90 -5.22
N LEU A 74 13.21 13.77 -5.94
CA LEU A 74 12.54 12.55 -5.48
C LEU A 74 13.13 12.03 -4.17
N GLY A 75 14.47 12.01 -4.04
CA GLY A 75 15.13 11.60 -2.79
C GLY A 75 14.72 12.49 -1.61
N THR A 76 14.70 13.82 -1.80
CA THR A 76 14.24 14.75 -0.76
C THR A 76 12.75 14.60 -0.43
N LEU A 77 11.90 14.31 -1.42
CA LEU A 77 10.47 14.02 -1.19
C LEU A 77 10.30 12.69 -0.45
N TRP A 78 11.10 11.68 -0.77
CA TRP A 78 11.06 10.39 -0.08
C TRP A 78 11.38 10.55 1.39
N GLU A 79 12.44 11.29 1.70
CA GLU A 79 12.80 11.62 3.07
C GLU A 79 11.70 12.46 3.71
N GLY A 80 11.28 13.57 3.09
CA GLY A 80 10.40 14.55 3.73
C GLY A 80 8.92 14.20 3.80
N LEU A 81 8.40 13.30 2.96
CA LEU A 81 6.98 12.90 2.92
C LEU A 81 6.71 11.53 3.58
N HIS A 82 7.76 10.75 3.85
CA HIS A 82 7.67 9.44 4.45
C HIS A 82 8.82 9.26 5.46
N HIS A 83 8.50 9.21 6.75
CA HIS A 83 9.49 9.09 7.82
C HIS A 83 9.31 7.78 8.58
N GLN A 84 10.28 6.86 8.43
CA GLN A 84 10.37 5.63 9.23
C GLN A 84 9.07 4.80 9.30
N GLY A 85 8.32 4.73 8.20
CA GLY A 85 7.04 4.01 8.14
C GLY A 85 5.82 4.85 8.56
N SER A 86 6.00 6.14 8.83
CA SER A 86 4.94 7.10 9.14
C SER A 86 4.71 8.09 8.00
N THR A 87 3.44 8.27 7.62
CA THR A 87 2.97 9.28 6.68
C THR A 87 2.57 10.56 7.43
N ILE A 88 2.84 11.69 6.80
CA ILE A 88 2.54 13.02 7.33
C ILE A 88 1.49 13.76 6.49
N ALA A 89 0.76 14.70 7.09
CA ALA A 89 -0.38 15.40 6.49
C ALA A 89 -0.10 15.95 5.07
N VAL A 90 1.05 16.60 4.86
CA VAL A 90 1.44 17.19 3.56
C VAL A 90 1.67 16.15 2.46
N ALA A 91 1.93 14.89 2.81
CA ALA A 91 2.16 13.82 1.84
C ALA A 91 0.91 13.50 1.03
N ALA A 92 -0.27 13.49 1.66
CA ALA A 92 -1.54 13.25 0.96
C ALA A 92 -1.84 14.33 -0.09
N LEU A 93 -1.47 15.60 0.17
CA LEU A 93 -1.60 16.69 -0.81
C LEU A 93 -0.73 16.50 -2.05
N ALA A 94 0.40 15.80 -1.92
CA ALA A 94 1.32 15.53 -3.02
C ALA A 94 0.84 14.41 -3.94
N VAL A 95 0.06 13.43 -3.44
CA VAL A 95 -0.36 12.23 -4.18
C VAL A 95 -0.98 12.53 -5.55
N PRO A 96 -1.96 13.46 -5.69
CA PRO A 96 -2.54 13.71 -7.01
C PRO A 96 -1.54 14.26 -8.03
N PHE A 97 -0.53 15.02 -7.57
CA PHE A 97 0.53 15.53 -8.44
C PHE A 97 1.57 14.47 -8.75
N LEU A 98 1.96 13.64 -7.77
CA LEU A 98 2.89 12.52 -7.98
C LEU A 98 2.34 11.52 -9.00
N LEU A 99 1.04 11.20 -8.97
CA LEU A 99 0.38 10.36 -9.99
C LEU A 99 0.50 10.94 -11.40
N ARG A 100 0.33 12.26 -11.53
CA ARG A 100 0.50 12.96 -12.82
C ARG A 100 1.95 13.01 -13.25
N ILE A 101 2.89 13.22 -12.33
CA ILE A 101 4.32 13.18 -12.62
C ILE A 101 4.76 11.78 -13.04
N ALA A 102 4.23 10.72 -12.44
CA ALA A 102 4.47 9.36 -12.91
C ALA A 102 3.97 9.18 -14.37
N ALA A 103 2.82 9.76 -14.73
CA ALA A 103 2.27 9.72 -16.09
C ALA A 103 3.04 10.55 -17.11
N THR A 104 3.53 11.74 -16.77
CA THR A 104 4.09 12.69 -17.74
C THR A 104 5.60 12.91 -17.63
N GLY A 105 6.19 12.53 -16.50
CA GLY A 105 7.58 12.78 -16.15
C GLY A 105 8.56 11.73 -16.66
N SER A 106 9.76 11.74 -16.08
CA SER A 106 10.87 10.86 -16.47
C SER A 106 10.51 9.37 -16.34
N PRO A 107 10.62 8.57 -17.42
CA PRO A 107 10.42 7.13 -17.34
C PRO A 107 11.33 6.44 -16.31
N ALA A 108 12.58 6.88 -16.19
CA ALA A 108 13.54 6.29 -15.27
C ALA A 108 13.23 6.50 -13.77
N LEU A 109 12.33 7.43 -13.44
CA LEU A 109 11.91 7.69 -12.06
C LEU A 109 10.48 7.23 -11.78
N ARG A 110 9.80 6.63 -12.77
CA ARG A 110 8.38 6.29 -12.69
C ARG A 110 8.10 5.27 -11.58
N ALA A 111 8.83 4.16 -11.56
CA ALA A 111 8.66 3.12 -10.55
C ALA A 111 8.85 3.68 -9.14
N SER A 112 9.92 4.45 -8.92
CA SER A 112 10.20 5.08 -7.62
C SER A 112 9.16 6.15 -7.23
N THR A 113 8.62 6.90 -8.20
CA THR A 113 7.54 7.87 -7.94
C THR A 113 6.25 7.17 -7.54
N LEU A 114 5.87 6.09 -8.24
CA LEU A 114 4.71 5.26 -7.89
C LEU A 114 4.90 4.60 -6.53
N ARG A 115 6.11 4.13 -6.22
CA ARG A 115 6.41 3.58 -4.90
C ARG A 115 6.17 4.62 -3.80
N LEU A 116 6.59 5.88 -4.00
CA LEU A 116 6.34 6.93 -3.01
C LEU A 116 4.85 7.15 -2.78
N VAL A 117 4.05 7.17 -3.86
CA VAL A 117 2.59 7.26 -3.75
C VAL A 117 2.03 6.11 -2.92
N ALA A 118 2.52 4.89 -3.16
CA ALA A 118 2.08 3.69 -2.47
C ALA A 118 2.44 3.71 -0.97
N GLU A 119 3.64 4.16 -0.60
CA GLU A 119 4.06 4.26 0.82
C GLU A 119 3.21 5.30 1.57
N ILE A 120 2.90 6.44 0.93
CA ILE A 120 2.05 7.49 1.53
C ILE A 120 0.65 6.96 1.85
N ALA A 121 0.12 6.05 1.04
CA ALA A 121 -1.25 5.55 1.14
C ALA A 121 -1.40 4.31 2.05
N ARG A 122 -0.36 3.92 2.80
CA ARG A 122 -0.41 2.73 3.66
C ARG A 122 -0.40 3.06 5.14
N CYS A 123 -1.05 2.18 5.88
CA CYS A 123 -1.06 2.22 7.34
C CYS A 123 0.35 1.98 7.88
N GLN A 124 0.68 2.68 8.98
CA GLN A 124 1.95 2.47 9.64
C GLN A 124 1.99 1.03 10.13
N HIS A 125 2.98 0.29 9.68
CA HIS A 125 3.22 -1.06 10.13
C HIS A 125 4.74 -1.23 10.15
N PHE A 126 5.29 -1.85 11.19
CA PHE A 126 6.74 -2.08 11.28
C PHE A 126 7.22 -3.20 10.34
N GLY A 127 6.45 -3.53 9.30
CA GLY A 127 6.78 -4.54 8.31
C GLY A 127 7.26 -5.82 8.95
N ASP A 128 6.71 -6.27 10.08
CA ASP A 128 7.40 -7.30 10.87
C ASP A 128 7.53 -8.66 10.15
N GLY A 129 6.77 -8.86 9.07
CA GLY A 129 6.75 -10.07 8.25
C GLY A 129 5.71 -11.09 8.73
N SER A 130 4.94 -10.75 9.76
CA SER A 130 3.87 -11.59 10.29
C SER A 130 2.69 -11.70 9.31
N ARG A 131 1.75 -12.61 9.63
CA ARG A 131 0.51 -12.76 8.87
C ARG A 131 -0.30 -11.47 8.84
N GLU A 132 -0.28 -10.71 9.93
CA GLU A 132 -1.01 -9.45 10.09
C GLU A 132 -0.26 -8.27 9.46
N GLY A 133 1.07 -8.26 9.60
CA GLY A 133 1.91 -7.15 9.17
C GLY A 133 2.25 -7.13 7.69
N LEU A 134 2.42 -8.28 7.01
CA LEU A 134 2.97 -8.29 5.64
C LEU A 134 2.14 -7.49 4.63
N LEU A 135 0.81 -7.65 4.63
CA LEU A 135 -0.07 -6.96 3.68
C LEU A 135 -0.38 -5.51 4.07
N GLN A 136 -0.02 -5.09 5.29
CA GLN A 136 -0.10 -3.69 5.71
C GLN A 136 -1.55 -3.18 5.81
N VAL A 137 -2.47 -4.08 6.22
CA VAL A 137 -3.93 -3.86 6.26
C VAL A 137 -4.46 -3.61 7.69
N ALA A 138 -3.74 -4.03 8.74
CA ALA A 138 -4.26 -3.99 10.11
C ALA A 138 -4.31 -2.57 10.72
N GLU A 139 -5.33 -2.34 11.55
CA GLU A 139 -5.58 -1.15 12.36
C GLU A 139 -5.22 -1.39 13.84
N ASP A 140 -4.56 -0.41 14.46
CA ASP A 140 -5.25 0.48 15.41
C ASP A 140 -4.44 1.79 15.49
N PRO A 141 -4.97 2.90 14.96
CA PRO A 141 -4.34 4.21 15.05
C PRO A 141 -4.61 4.96 16.35
N ASP A 142 -5.32 4.37 17.32
CA ASP A 142 -5.65 5.03 18.58
C ASP A 142 -4.41 5.60 19.31
N ASP A 143 -3.20 5.08 19.02
CA ASP A 143 -1.94 5.55 19.60
C ASP A 143 -1.03 6.33 18.63
N ALA A 144 -1.40 6.48 17.34
CA ALA A 144 -0.62 7.28 16.39
C ALA A 144 -0.98 8.77 16.53
N GLU A 145 -0.67 9.36 17.70
CA GLU A 145 -0.72 10.80 17.91
C GLU A 145 -0.10 11.50 16.70
N GLY A 146 -0.96 12.14 15.90
CA GLY A 146 -0.59 12.80 14.66
C GLY A 146 0.50 13.83 14.96
N THR A 147 1.75 13.48 14.64
CA THR A 147 2.92 14.33 14.88
C THR A 147 2.86 15.67 14.12
N THR A 148 1.85 15.85 13.26
CA THR A 148 1.64 17.04 12.43
C THR A 148 0.14 17.34 12.23
N LEU A 149 -0.51 18.16 13.09
CA LEU A 149 -1.80 18.88 12.88
C LEU A 149 -3.01 18.15 12.24
N CYS A 150 -2.94 16.86 11.95
CA CYS A 150 -3.95 16.01 11.32
C CYS A 150 -3.58 14.56 11.70
N PRO A 151 -4.56 13.71 12.03
CA PRO A 151 -4.29 12.31 12.27
C PRO A 151 -3.79 11.61 11.02
N VAL A 152 -3.03 10.56 11.28
CA VAL A 152 -2.37 9.77 10.25
C VAL A 152 -3.40 9.06 9.39
N ASP A 153 -4.51 8.57 9.95
CA ASP A 153 -5.52 7.83 9.15
C ASP A 153 -6.25 8.72 8.19
N TRP A 154 -6.58 9.95 8.58
CA TRP A 154 -7.19 10.89 7.65
C TRP A 154 -6.25 11.21 6.49
N THR A 155 -4.94 11.23 6.75
CA THR A 155 -3.92 11.40 5.71
C THR A 155 -3.86 10.18 4.78
N ILE A 156 -3.83 8.96 5.35
CA ILE A 156 -3.84 7.70 4.59
C ILE A 156 -5.12 7.60 3.75
N GLN A 157 -6.29 7.79 4.38
CA GLN A 157 -7.59 7.72 3.72
C GLN A 157 -7.72 8.76 2.61
N ALA A 158 -7.17 9.97 2.81
CA ALA A 158 -7.10 11.00 1.77
C ALA A 158 -6.24 10.57 0.58
N ALA A 159 -5.06 9.97 0.84
CA ALA A 159 -4.17 9.44 -0.20
C ALA A 159 -4.82 8.28 -0.97
N ARG A 160 -5.42 7.31 -0.27
CA ARG A 160 -6.16 6.17 -0.85
C ARG A 160 -7.34 6.63 -1.72
N THR A 161 -8.07 7.65 -1.25
CA THR A 161 -9.16 8.29 -2.01
C THR A 161 -8.64 8.96 -3.28
N ALA A 162 -7.53 9.70 -3.18
CA ALA A 162 -6.91 10.35 -4.34
C ALA A 162 -6.44 9.33 -5.40
N ILE A 163 -5.84 8.21 -4.98
CA ILE A 163 -5.47 7.08 -5.84
C ILE A 163 -6.71 6.53 -6.56
N SER A 164 -7.79 6.29 -5.80
CA SER A 164 -9.06 5.76 -6.32
C SER A 164 -9.71 6.69 -7.35
N ALA A 165 -9.61 8.01 -7.15
CA ALA A 165 -10.13 9.00 -8.10
C ALA A 165 -9.32 9.05 -9.41
N ASP A 166 -8.04 8.72 -9.37
CA ASP A 166 -7.10 8.85 -10.50
C ASP A 166 -6.65 7.47 -11.07
N LEU A 167 -7.40 6.39 -10.85
CA LEU A 167 -7.09 5.02 -11.36
C LEU A 167 -6.85 4.96 -12.88
N HIS A 168 -7.45 5.86 -13.64
CA HIS A 168 -7.26 5.96 -15.09
C HIS A 168 -5.82 6.31 -15.49
N LEU A 169 -5.03 6.91 -14.59
CA LEU A 169 -3.59 7.15 -14.77
C LEU A 169 -2.74 5.90 -14.49
N LEU A 170 -3.24 4.98 -13.65
CA LEU A 170 -2.50 3.80 -13.18
C LEU A 170 -2.70 2.58 -14.08
N PHE A 171 -3.92 2.34 -14.58
CA PHE A 171 -4.18 1.18 -15.44
C PHE A 171 -3.26 1.06 -16.68
N PRO A 172 -2.86 2.16 -17.35
CA PRO A 172 -1.89 2.09 -18.45
C PRO A 172 -0.51 1.55 -18.06
N PHE A 173 -0.14 1.57 -16.78
CA PHE A 173 1.15 1.06 -16.29
C PHE A 173 1.16 -0.43 -15.94
N LEU A 174 0.00 -1.07 -15.83
CA LEU A 174 -0.06 -2.52 -15.63
C LEU A 174 0.67 -3.29 -16.75
N PRO A 175 0.53 -2.93 -18.05
CA PRO A 175 1.33 -3.52 -19.13
C PRO A 175 2.60 -2.72 -19.47
N ASP A 176 3.16 -1.91 -18.58
CA ASP A 176 4.39 -1.16 -18.85
C ASP A 176 5.55 -2.12 -19.18
N PRO A 177 6.43 -1.81 -20.16
CA PRO A 177 7.58 -2.66 -20.46
C PRO A 177 8.54 -2.85 -19.28
N ASP A 178 8.62 -1.88 -18.37
CA ASP A 178 9.47 -1.97 -17.18
C ASP A 178 8.80 -2.78 -16.05
N PRO A 179 9.37 -3.93 -15.64
CA PRO A 179 8.81 -4.74 -14.55
C PRO A 179 8.74 -3.99 -13.22
N GLU A 180 9.66 -3.06 -12.93
CA GLU A 180 9.60 -2.29 -11.69
C GLU A 180 8.37 -1.36 -11.68
N VAL A 181 8.01 -0.79 -12.84
CA VAL A 181 6.79 0.01 -12.99
C VAL A 181 5.55 -0.86 -12.81
N ARG A 182 5.52 -2.08 -13.37
CA ARG A 182 4.39 -3.02 -13.19
C ARG A 182 4.21 -3.39 -11.71
N SER A 183 5.28 -3.75 -11.01
CA SER A 183 5.27 -4.07 -9.58
C SER A 183 4.83 -2.89 -8.73
N ALA A 184 5.40 -1.70 -8.97
CA ALA A 184 5.01 -0.48 -8.24
C ALA A 184 3.55 -0.10 -8.52
N THR A 185 3.04 -0.32 -9.73
CA THR A 185 1.63 -0.08 -10.07
C THR A 185 0.70 -1.02 -9.29
N ALA A 186 1.02 -2.31 -9.22
CA ALA A 186 0.26 -3.27 -8.40
C ALA A 186 0.28 -2.84 -6.91
N PHE A 187 1.43 -2.37 -6.43
CA PHE A 187 1.60 -1.86 -5.08
C PHE A 187 0.75 -0.61 -4.80
N VAL A 188 0.66 0.34 -5.73
CA VAL A 188 -0.26 1.50 -5.59
C VAL A 188 -1.72 1.05 -5.63
N LEU A 189 -2.09 0.19 -6.57
CA LEU A 189 -3.48 -0.25 -6.75
C LEU A 189 -4.04 -1.01 -5.54
N ALA A 190 -3.18 -1.71 -4.80
CA ALA A 190 -3.56 -2.43 -3.59
C ALA A 190 -4.02 -1.54 -2.43
N THR A 191 -3.79 -0.22 -2.48
CA THR A 191 -4.25 0.73 -1.43
C THR A 191 -5.53 1.48 -1.84
N ALA A 192 -6.08 1.21 -3.02
CA ALA A 192 -7.27 1.92 -3.46
C ALA A 192 -8.49 1.44 -2.66
N THR A 193 -9.26 2.38 -2.12
CA THR A 193 -10.54 2.14 -1.41
C THR A 193 -11.75 2.20 -2.34
N GLY A 194 -11.55 2.50 -3.62
CA GLY A 194 -12.63 2.62 -4.60
C GLY A 194 -12.36 1.84 -5.87
N GLY A 195 -13.40 1.21 -6.41
CA GLY A 195 -13.32 0.47 -7.67
C GLY A 195 -12.65 -0.91 -7.55
N THR A 196 -12.65 -1.51 -6.36
CA THR A 196 -12.00 -2.80 -6.06
C THR A 196 -12.31 -3.91 -7.06
N PRO A 197 -13.57 -4.15 -7.50
CA PRO A 197 -13.85 -5.20 -8.49
C PRO A 197 -13.12 -4.98 -9.83
N ARG A 198 -13.00 -3.72 -10.26
CA ARG A 198 -12.29 -3.37 -11.49
C ARG A 198 -10.79 -3.54 -11.33
N ILE A 199 -10.24 -3.16 -10.18
CA ILE A 199 -8.80 -3.30 -9.88
C ILE A 199 -8.43 -4.78 -9.80
N SER A 200 -9.17 -5.56 -9.01
CA SER A 200 -8.99 -7.01 -8.88
C SER A 200 -9.03 -7.71 -10.25
N SER A 201 -10.04 -7.42 -11.07
CA SER A 201 -10.13 -7.96 -12.44
C SER A 201 -8.90 -7.60 -13.30
N ALA A 202 -8.40 -6.36 -13.21
CA ALA A 202 -7.22 -5.92 -13.96
C ALA A 202 -5.94 -6.61 -13.47
N LEU A 203 -5.77 -6.79 -12.16
CA LEU A 203 -4.62 -7.49 -11.57
C LEU A 203 -4.60 -8.97 -11.95
N HIS A 204 -5.75 -9.67 -11.85
CA HIS A 204 -5.89 -11.05 -12.31
C HIS A 204 -5.59 -11.20 -13.81
N SER A 205 -6.12 -10.28 -14.63
CA SER A 205 -5.86 -10.28 -16.08
C SER A 205 -4.38 -10.08 -16.39
N ARG A 206 -3.70 -9.22 -15.64
CA ARG A 206 -2.26 -8.99 -15.79
C ARG A 206 -1.44 -10.20 -15.35
N LEU A 207 -1.78 -10.80 -14.22
CA LEU A 207 -1.11 -11.99 -13.68
C LEU A 207 -1.14 -13.17 -14.66
N ALA A 208 -2.25 -13.36 -15.37
CA ALA A 208 -2.41 -14.46 -16.32
C ALA A 208 -1.42 -14.44 -17.50
N VAL A 209 -0.85 -13.28 -17.82
CA VAL A 209 0.09 -13.09 -18.95
C VAL A 209 1.44 -12.54 -18.50
N GLU A 210 1.70 -12.51 -17.19
CA GLU A 210 2.93 -11.97 -16.63
C GLU A 210 4.08 -12.98 -16.74
N ASP A 211 5.24 -12.51 -17.18
CA ASP A 211 6.46 -13.30 -17.36
C ASP A 211 7.54 -12.97 -16.33
N ASP A 212 7.50 -11.77 -15.73
CA ASP A 212 8.46 -11.37 -14.71
C ASP A 212 8.12 -12.01 -13.34
N PRO A 213 9.06 -12.75 -12.74
CA PRO A 213 8.86 -13.44 -11.46
C PRO A 213 8.49 -12.50 -10.29
N ALA A 214 9.11 -11.33 -10.18
CA ALA A 214 8.85 -10.40 -9.08
C ALA A 214 7.49 -9.69 -9.28
N VAL A 215 7.13 -9.39 -10.52
CA VAL A 215 5.80 -8.83 -10.84
C VAL A 215 4.69 -9.83 -10.53
N ARG A 216 4.86 -11.12 -10.82
CA ARG A 216 3.88 -12.16 -10.44
C ARG A 216 3.59 -12.15 -8.94
N VAL A 217 4.63 -12.14 -8.11
CA VAL A 217 4.48 -12.09 -6.66
C VAL A 217 3.82 -10.78 -6.23
N SER A 218 4.23 -9.64 -6.81
CA SER A 218 3.63 -8.34 -6.51
C SER A 218 2.12 -8.28 -6.83
N LEU A 219 1.70 -8.85 -7.96
CA LEU A 219 0.29 -8.96 -8.33
C LEU A 219 -0.49 -9.87 -7.37
N ILE A 220 0.12 -10.97 -6.93
CA ILE A 220 -0.51 -11.91 -5.99
C ILE A 220 -0.73 -11.25 -4.63
N LEU A 221 0.29 -10.56 -4.10
CA LEU A 221 0.17 -9.83 -2.83
C LEU A 221 -0.81 -8.66 -2.93
N ALA A 222 -0.86 -7.96 -4.08
CA ALA A 222 -1.85 -6.91 -4.31
C ALA A 222 -3.29 -7.43 -4.25
N ILE A 223 -3.58 -8.56 -4.90
CA ILE A 223 -4.91 -9.19 -4.89
C ILE A 223 -5.27 -9.63 -3.46
N ALA A 224 -4.32 -10.22 -2.73
CA ALA A 224 -4.53 -10.63 -1.35
C ALA A 224 -4.77 -9.43 -0.43
N GLN A 225 -4.04 -8.32 -0.63
CA GLN A 225 -4.24 -7.09 0.13
C GLN A 225 -5.66 -6.53 -0.08
N LEU A 226 -6.13 -6.43 -1.34
CA LEU A 226 -7.49 -5.98 -1.62
C LEU A 226 -8.55 -6.85 -0.96
N ALA A 227 -8.41 -8.18 -1.07
CA ALA A 227 -9.35 -9.11 -0.43
C ALA A 227 -9.36 -8.99 1.10
N ARG A 228 -8.22 -8.66 1.71
CA ARG A 228 -8.13 -8.46 3.15
C ARG A 228 -8.76 -7.14 3.59
N GLU A 229 -8.54 -6.06 2.84
CA GLU A 229 -9.16 -4.75 3.11
C GLU A 229 -10.69 -4.85 2.97
N ASP A 230 -11.20 -5.51 1.91
CA ASP A 230 -12.64 -5.73 1.72
C ASP A 230 -13.27 -6.52 2.88
N ARG A 231 -12.55 -7.48 3.49
CA ARG A 231 -13.01 -8.25 4.66
C ARG A 231 -13.05 -7.38 5.92
N VAL A 232 -12.01 -6.58 6.17
CA VAL A 232 -11.96 -5.67 7.33
C VAL A 232 -13.12 -4.67 7.27
N GLU A 233 -13.39 -4.09 6.10
CA GLU A 233 -14.53 -3.17 5.91
C GLU A 233 -15.90 -3.86 6.15
N GLN A 234 -16.03 -5.17 5.87
CA GLN A 234 -17.24 -5.94 6.14
C GLN A 234 -17.40 -6.27 7.62
N ASP A 235 -16.33 -6.74 8.27
CA ASP A 235 -16.30 -7.06 9.70
C ASP A 235 -16.69 -5.81 10.54
N GLU A 236 -16.14 -4.63 10.21
CA GLU A 236 -16.51 -3.35 10.86
C GLU A 236 -17.98 -2.93 10.65
N GLN A 237 -18.54 -3.21 9.47
CA GLN A 237 -19.94 -2.91 9.16
C GLN A 237 -20.90 -3.84 9.91
N ASP A 238 -20.55 -5.12 10.01
CA ASP A 238 -21.35 -6.11 10.73
C ASP A 238 -21.31 -5.87 12.24
N GLU A 239 -20.17 -5.45 12.81
CA GLU A 239 -20.06 -5.02 14.21
C GLU A 239 -20.93 -3.78 14.54
N GLN A 240 -21.10 -2.86 13.57
CA GLN A 240 -21.98 -1.69 13.71
C GLN A 240 -23.48 -2.04 13.57
N ASP A 241 -23.79 -3.11 12.83
CA ASP A 241 -25.16 -3.58 12.54
C ASP A 241 -25.62 -4.73 13.48
N GLU A 242 -24.85 -5.09 14.53
CA GLU A 242 -25.18 -6.18 15.48
C GLU A 242 -26.52 -5.97 16.24
N ASP A 243 -27.11 -4.78 16.20
CA ASP A 243 -28.46 -4.50 16.73
C ASP A 243 -29.61 -4.81 15.74
N GLU A 244 -29.37 -5.09 14.44
CA GLU A 244 -30.43 -5.26 13.42
C GLU A 244 -30.41 -6.57 12.60
N ARG A 245 -29.31 -7.35 12.53
CA ARG A 245 -29.22 -8.52 11.61
C ARG A 245 -29.22 -9.89 12.28
N ALA A 246 -30.35 -10.25 12.89
CA ALA A 246 -30.68 -11.64 13.19
C ALA A 246 -31.68 -12.24 12.19
N ALA A 247 -31.48 -12.04 10.88
CA ALA A 247 -32.12 -12.82 9.81
C ALA A 247 -31.63 -12.37 8.43
N GLU A 248 -30.78 -13.15 7.76
CA GLU A 248 -30.97 -13.49 6.35
C GLU A 248 -30.06 -14.65 5.90
N ASP A 249 -30.64 -15.51 5.05
CA ASP A 249 -30.13 -16.82 4.63
C ASP A 249 -29.00 -16.72 3.58
N GLY A 250 -27.92 -17.46 3.82
CA GLY A 250 -27.43 -18.48 2.89
C GLY A 250 -26.92 -18.05 1.50
N GLN A 251 -25.89 -17.21 1.45
CA GLN A 251 -24.94 -17.15 0.34
C GLN A 251 -23.52 -17.31 0.92
N ALA A 252 -22.69 -18.20 0.35
CA ALA A 252 -21.31 -18.34 0.82
C ALA A 252 -20.60 -16.97 0.67
N PRO A 253 -19.91 -16.47 1.71
CA PRO A 253 -19.32 -15.14 1.69
C PRO A 253 -18.26 -15.03 0.58
N GLU A 254 -18.19 -13.89 -0.08
CA GLU A 254 -17.16 -13.59 -1.09
C GLU A 254 -15.73 -13.79 -0.52
N ASP A 255 -15.59 -13.70 0.82
CA ASP A 255 -14.38 -13.97 1.62
C ASP A 255 -13.73 -15.33 1.41
N GLU A 256 -14.48 -16.38 1.01
CA GLU A 256 -13.89 -17.71 0.79
C GLU A 256 -13.12 -17.80 -0.53
N GLN A 257 -13.30 -16.85 -1.45
CA GLN A 257 -12.79 -16.96 -2.81
C GLN A 257 -11.29 -16.65 -2.93
N ALA A 258 -10.79 -15.64 -2.20
CA ALA A 258 -9.37 -15.26 -2.23
C ALA A 258 -8.45 -16.30 -1.55
N PRO A 259 -8.76 -16.83 -0.34
CA PRO A 259 -8.01 -17.95 0.24
C PRO A 259 -8.03 -19.20 -0.65
N ALA A 260 -9.17 -19.56 -1.23
CA ALA A 260 -9.25 -20.71 -2.13
C ALA A 260 -8.40 -20.53 -3.40
N TRP A 261 -8.43 -19.32 -3.99
CA TRP A 261 -7.60 -18.96 -5.13
C TRP A 261 -6.10 -19.03 -4.81
N ALA A 262 -5.66 -18.41 -3.70
CA ALA A 262 -4.26 -18.46 -3.28
C ALA A 262 -3.82 -19.90 -3.00
N ARG A 263 -4.70 -20.71 -2.39
CA ARG A 263 -4.48 -22.15 -2.19
C ARG A 263 -4.27 -22.93 -3.47
N ALA A 264 -5.11 -22.69 -4.48
CA ALA A 264 -4.95 -23.33 -5.79
C ALA A 264 -3.59 -23.00 -6.42
N LEU A 265 -3.12 -21.75 -6.31
CA LEU A 265 -1.83 -21.34 -6.85
C LEU A 265 -0.62 -22.00 -6.16
N TRP A 266 -0.57 -22.03 -4.82
CA TRP A 266 0.61 -22.59 -4.15
C TRP A 266 0.65 -24.13 -4.16
N SER A 267 -0.51 -24.78 -4.22
CA SER A 267 -0.62 -26.24 -4.24
C SER A 267 -0.35 -26.86 -5.63
N ASP A 268 -0.55 -26.12 -6.71
CA ASP A 268 -0.26 -26.58 -8.07
C ASP A 268 1.26 -26.63 -8.33
N ALA A 269 1.81 -27.84 -8.46
CA ALA A 269 3.22 -28.06 -8.74
C ALA A 269 3.67 -27.61 -10.14
N ALA A 270 2.73 -27.34 -11.06
CA ALA A 270 3.05 -26.78 -12.38
C ALA A 270 3.36 -25.27 -12.31
N GLN A 271 2.96 -24.59 -11.23
CA GLN A 271 3.25 -23.18 -11.05
C GLN A 271 4.74 -22.94 -10.80
N PRO A 272 5.29 -21.81 -11.28
CA PRO A 272 6.66 -21.41 -10.96
C PRO A 272 6.91 -21.32 -9.44
N PRO A 273 8.12 -21.67 -8.95
CA PRO A 273 8.42 -21.67 -7.52
C PRO A 273 8.11 -20.35 -6.82
N GLU A 274 8.43 -19.21 -7.42
CA GLU A 274 8.14 -17.88 -6.87
C GLU A 274 6.65 -17.61 -6.75
N THR A 275 5.85 -18.08 -7.72
CA THR A 275 4.39 -17.92 -7.72
C THR A 275 3.79 -18.73 -6.59
N ARG A 276 4.30 -19.96 -6.39
CA ARG A 276 3.85 -20.82 -5.29
C ARG A 276 4.19 -20.23 -3.93
N VAL A 277 5.41 -19.71 -3.75
CA VAL A 277 5.83 -19.09 -2.49
C VAL A 277 5.08 -17.78 -2.23
N GLY A 278 4.92 -16.93 -3.25
CA GLY A 278 4.14 -15.69 -3.13
C GLY A 278 2.67 -15.96 -2.78
N ALA A 279 2.05 -16.95 -3.42
CA ALA A 279 0.69 -17.38 -3.10
C ALA A 279 0.57 -18.04 -1.73
N ALA A 280 1.61 -18.72 -1.23
CA ALA A 280 1.63 -19.26 0.12
C ALA A 280 1.67 -18.14 1.18
N LEU A 281 2.48 -17.10 0.97
CA LEU A 281 2.49 -15.91 1.85
C LEU A 281 1.13 -15.19 1.82
N ALA A 282 0.58 -14.95 0.62
CA ALA A 282 -0.75 -14.37 0.45
C ALA A 282 -1.82 -15.18 1.20
N TRP A 283 -1.82 -16.50 1.05
CA TRP A 283 -2.77 -17.38 1.73
C TRP A 283 -2.64 -17.28 3.25
N LEU A 284 -1.42 -17.29 3.79
CA LEU A 284 -1.17 -17.14 5.23
C LEU A 284 -1.67 -15.81 5.79
N CYS A 285 -1.63 -14.74 5.00
CA CYS A 285 -2.19 -13.44 5.38
C CYS A 285 -3.72 -13.35 5.27
N LEU A 286 -4.38 -14.30 4.62
CA LEU A 286 -5.83 -14.31 4.44
C LEU A 286 -6.55 -15.27 5.40
N VAL A 287 -5.81 -16.08 6.16
CA VAL A 287 -6.38 -17.12 7.02
C VAL A 287 -5.73 -17.17 8.40
N ASP A 288 -6.57 -17.34 9.41
CA ASP A 288 -6.15 -17.47 10.81
C ASP A 288 -5.89 -18.94 11.20
N GLY A 289 -6.21 -19.87 10.30
CA GLY A 289 -6.10 -21.30 10.53
C GLY A 289 -4.67 -21.86 10.60
N PRO A 290 -4.53 -23.14 11.03
CA PRO A 290 -3.24 -23.81 11.11
C PRO A 290 -2.59 -23.97 9.74
N VAL A 291 -1.25 -23.90 9.72
CA VAL A 291 -0.43 -24.08 8.52
C VAL A 291 -0.51 -25.55 8.05
N PRO A 292 -0.96 -25.84 6.81
CA PRO A 292 -0.92 -27.20 6.26
C PRO A 292 0.50 -27.74 6.12
N ASP A 293 0.69 -29.05 6.31
CA ASP A 293 2.01 -29.69 6.23
C ASP A 293 2.66 -29.53 4.85
N GLU A 294 1.87 -29.54 3.76
CA GLU A 294 2.41 -29.32 2.41
C GLU A 294 2.94 -27.89 2.24
N LEU A 295 2.23 -26.89 2.79
CA LEU A 295 2.65 -25.49 2.74
C LEU A 295 3.89 -25.26 3.62
N ARG A 296 3.92 -25.86 4.82
CA ARG A 296 5.11 -25.84 5.68
C ARG A 296 6.31 -26.43 4.95
N THR A 297 6.15 -27.58 4.30
CA THR A 297 7.20 -28.24 3.52
C THR A 297 7.72 -27.36 2.38
N LEU A 298 6.82 -26.69 1.64
CA LEU A 298 7.17 -25.74 0.58
C LEU A 298 8.01 -24.57 1.12
N LEU A 299 7.55 -23.94 2.21
CA LEU A 299 8.21 -22.74 2.75
C LEU A 299 9.55 -23.06 3.42
N THR A 300 9.73 -24.25 4.00
CA THR A 300 10.99 -24.67 4.61
C THR A 300 11.94 -25.39 3.65
N ASP A 301 11.60 -25.53 2.36
CA ASP A 301 12.51 -26.11 1.37
C ASP A 301 13.73 -25.18 1.19
N PRO A 302 14.98 -25.69 1.28
CA PRO A 302 16.19 -24.87 1.06
C PRO A 302 16.26 -24.17 -0.30
N ARG A 303 15.44 -24.57 -1.28
CA ARG A 303 15.30 -23.89 -2.58
C ARG A 303 14.49 -22.61 -2.46
N THR A 304 13.57 -22.51 -1.50
CA THR A 304 12.77 -21.30 -1.23
C THR A 304 13.68 -20.16 -0.75
N ASP A 305 14.68 -20.45 0.08
CA ASP A 305 15.68 -19.46 0.51
C ASP A 305 16.43 -18.81 -0.65
N ARG A 306 16.61 -19.53 -1.77
CA ARG A 306 17.29 -19.01 -2.97
C ARG A 306 16.46 -17.96 -3.71
N LEU A 307 15.18 -17.83 -3.39
CA LEU A 307 14.30 -16.79 -3.94
C LEU A 307 14.44 -15.47 -3.18
N GLY A 308 15.25 -15.40 -2.11
CA GLY A 308 15.41 -14.19 -1.30
C GLY A 308 15.72 -12.92 -2.11
N GLU A 309 16.72 -12.97 -3.00
CA GLU A 309 17.10 -11.82 -3.85
C GLU A 309 15.98 -11.39 -4.83
N LEU A 310 15.19 -12.36 -5.30
CA LEU A 310 14.01 -12.08 -6.14
C LEU A 310 12.92 -11.41 -5.31
N PHE A 311 12.64 -11.91 -4.11
CA PHE A 311 11.62 -11.35 -3.24
C PHE A 311 11.99 -9.94 -2.75
N GLN A 312 13.28 -9.58 -2.67
CA GLN A 312 13.68 -8.20 -2.38
C GLN A 312 13.26 -7.18 -3.47
N GLN A 313 12.90 -7.64 -4.66
CA GLN A 313 12.35 -6.79 -5.72
C GLN A 313 10.83 -6.59 -5.58
N VAL A 314 10.17 -7.39 -4.73
CA VAL A 314 8.73 -7.29 -4.45
C VAL A 314 8.51 -6.18 -3.42
N PRO A 315 7.70 -5.15 -3.71
CA PRO A 315 7.60 -3.95 -2.85
C PRO A 315 7.26 -4.19 -1.37
N TRP A 316 6.50 -5.25 -1.06
CA TRP A 316 6.10 -5.62 0.31
C TRP A 316 7.24 -6.19 1.16
N ILE A 317 8.35 -6.65 0.56
CA ILE A 317 9.39 -7.42 1.27
C ILE A 317 10.49 -6.54 1.88
N PRO A 318 11.06 -5.52 1.20
CA PRO A 318 12.11 -4.68 1.78
C PRO A 318 11.75 -3.99 3.10
N PRO A 319 10.49 -3.54 3.34
CA PRO A 319 10.09 -3.01 4.64
C PRO A 319 10.30 -4.00 5.80
N VAL A 320 10.30 -5.31 5.52
CA VAL A 320 10.48 -6.37 6.51
C VAL A 320 11.92 -6.55 6.94
N ASP A 321 12.80 -6.70 5.97
CA ASP A 321 14.24 -6.77 6.17
C ASP A 321 14.93 -6.59 4.81
N TYR A 322 15.87 -5.64 4.75
CA TYR A 322 16.59 -5.26 3.53
C TYR A 322 17.45 -6.38 2.91
N GLY A 323 17.70 -7.48 3.62
CA GLY A 323 18.48 -8.62 3.11
C GLY A 323 17.78 -9.97 3.22
N ASN A 324 16.96 -10.17 4.26
CA ASN A 324 16.39 -11.47 4.64
C ASN A 324 14.86 -11.48 4.65
N GLY A 325 14.19 -10.50 4.02
CA GLY A 325 12.76 -10.26 4.14
C GLY A 325 11.89 -11.51 3.94
N LEU A 326 12.14 -12.31 2.88
CA LEU A 326 11.40 -13.56 2.66
C LEU A 326 11.58 -14.56 3.82
N ARG A 327 12.83 -14.77 4.26
CA ARG A 327 13.13 -15.71 5.34
C ARG A 327 12.51 -15.26 6.65
N ARG A 328 12.55 -13.94 6.92
CA ARG A 328 11.89 -13.34 8.07
C ARG A 328 10.37 -13.54 8.01
N CYS A 329 9.73 -13.28 6.87
CA CYS A 329 8.29 -13.54 6.70
C CYS A 329 7.93 -15.00 7.01
N ILE A 330 8.69 -15.94 6.44
CA ILE A 330 8.45 -17.37 6.67
C ILE A 330 8.58 -17.73 8.15
N HIS A 331 9.60 -17.22 8.82
CA HIS A 331 9.81 -17.45 10.26
C HIS A 331 8.66 -16.89 11.10
N GLU A 332 8.30 -15.63 10.91
CA GLU A 332 7.25 -14.95 11.68
C GLU A 332 5.87 -15.60 11.45
N MET A 333 5.59 -16.07 10.23
CA MET A 333 4.30 -16.71 9.92
C MET A 333 4.20 -18.18 10.36
N LEU A 334 5.31 -18.90 10.48
CA LEU A 334 5.34 -20.32 10.86
C LEU A 334 5.60 -20.55 12.35
N THR A 335 6.28 -19.60 13.01
CA THR A 335 6.69 -19.67 14.41
C THR A 335 6.57 -18.30 15.10
N PRO A 336 5.35 -17.73 15.22
CA PRO A 336 5.14 -16.39 15.78
C PRO A 336 5.62 -16.24 17.23
N ASP A 337 5.66 -17.35 18.00
CA ASP A 337 6.11 -17.33 19.40
C ASP A 337 7.65 -17.38 19.56
N VAL A 338 8.40 -17.51 18.46
CA VAL A 338 9.86 -17.66 18.48
C VAL A 338 10.51 -16.37 17.95
N PRO A 339 11.31 -15.65 18.75
CA PRO A 339 11.96 -14.44 18.26
C PRO A 339 12.92 -14.72 17.10
N TRP A 340 12.85 -13.93 16.02
CA TRP A 340 13.73 -14.03 14.85
C TRP A 340 15.23 -14.11 15.19
N ASN A 341 15.69 -13.34 16.18
CA ASN A 341 17.10 -13.32 16.61
C ASN A 341 17.59 -14.62 17.30
N SER A 342 16.71 -15.61 17.47
CA SER A 342 17.02 -16.92 18.03
C SER A 342 17.15 -18.03 16.98
N ALA A 343 16.96 -17.72 15.68
CA ALA A 343 16.83 -18.67 14.57
C ALA A 343 18.05 -18.74 13.63
#